data_AF-A0A4Y7RY01-F1
#
_entry.id   AF-A0A4Y7RY01-F1
#
_cell.length_a   1.000
_cell.length_b   1.000
_cell.length_c   1.000
_cell.angle_alpha   90.00
_cell.angle_beta   90.00
_cell.angle_gamma   90.00
#
_symmetry.space_group_name_H-M   'P 1'
#
loop_
_entity.id
_entity.type
_entity.pdbx_description
1 polymer ?
#
loop_
_entity_poly.entity_id
_entity_poly.type
_entity_poly.pdbx_seq_one_letter_code
_entity_poly.pdbx_strand_id
1 'polypeptide(L)'
;MLEQAVGDGGKGIQAAGLTFAYNPGAPAGSRSESISKTDGTPVDMRDTVKTYRVAAINFVAAGGDGFDVCKTVVFSDTHILLRML
;
A
#
# COMPACT_ATOMS: atom_id res chain seq x y z
N MET A 1 -3.86 0.30 -1.93
CA MET A 1 -3.14 -0.82 -1.31
C MET A 1 -3.31 -0.81 0.20
N LEU A 2 -2.78 0.20 0.92
CA LEU A 2 -2.87 0.28 2.38
C LEU A 2 -4.33 0.28 2.90
N GLU A 3 -5.24 0.98 2.21
CA GLU A 3 -6.67 0.92 2.55
C GLU A 3 -7.26 -0.50 2.46
N GLN A 4 -6.88 -1.30 1.46
CA GLN A 4 -7.35 -2.68 1.33
C GLN A 4 -6.79 -3.58 2.44
N ALA A 5 -5.59 -3.28 2.95
CA ALA A 5 -5.00 -4.02 4.06
C ALA A 5 -5.81 -3.87 5.36
N VAL A 6 -6.39 -2.68 5.59
CA VAL A 6 -7.15 -2.34 6.80
C VAL A 6 -8.66 -2.31 6.58
N GLY A 7 -9.13 -2.59 5.36
CA GLY A 7 -10.55 -2.66 5.00
C GLY A 7 -11.26 -3.90 5.53
N ASP A 8 -12.55 -4.02 5.26
CA ASP A 8 -13.33 -5.19 5.70
C ASP A 8 -12.82 -6.47 5.05
N GLY A 9 -12.54 -7.49 5.86
CA GLY A 9 -11.92 -8.74 5.40
C GLY A 9 -10.43 -8.62 5.05
N GLY A 10 -9.83 -7.44 5.19
CA GLY A 10 -8.41 -7.18 4.96
C GLY A 10 -7.52 -8.08 5.82
N LYS A 11 -6.39 -8.50 5.25
CA LYS A 11 -5.43 -9.41 5.91
C LYS A 11 -4.28 -8.70 6.63
N GLY A 12 -4.32 -7.36 6.68
CA GLY A 12 -3.21 -6.54 7.11
C GLY A 12 -2.07 -6.52 6.11
N ILE A 13 -1.06 -5.71 6.38
CA ILE A 13 0.19 -5.67 5.60
C ILE A 13 1.33 -5.24 6.50
N GLN A 14 2.48 -5.89 6.36
CA GLN A 14 3.73 -5.38 6.91
C GLN A 14 4.31 -4.36 5.94
N ALA A 15 4.59 -3.16 6.44
CA ALA A 15 5.18 -2.08 5.66
C ALA A 15 6.48 -1.60 6.29
N ALA A 16 7.40 -1.12 5.46
CA ALA A 16 8.65 -0.50 5.85
C ALA A 16 8.91 0.72 4.95
N GLY A 17 9.69 1.68 5.45
CA GLY A 17 10.00 2.92 4.73
C GLY A 17 8.89 3.98 4.73
N LEU A 18 7.83 3.75 5.51
CA LEU A 18 6.75 4.70 5.76
C LEU A 18 6.07 4.43 7.11
N THR A 19 5.34 5.42 7.59
CA THR A 19 4.35 5.31 8.65
C THR A 19 2.96 5.49 8.04
N PHE A 20 2.01 4.67 8.46
CA PHE A 20 0.64 4.69 8.01
C PHE A 20 -0.30 4.80 9.21
N ALA A 21 -1.12 5.86 9.26
CA ALA A 21 -2.14 6.06 10.28
C ALA A 21 -3.53 5.85 9.67
N TYR A 22 -4.39 5.14 10.39
CA TYR A 22 -5.75 4.83 9.96
C TYR A 22 -6.72 4.74 11.15
N ASN A 23 -7.99 5.02 10.88
CA ASN A 23 -9.07 4.90 11.84
C ASN A 23 -9.88 3.60 11.60
N PRO A 24 -9.80 2.60 12.48
CA PRO A 24 -10.56 1.36 12.33
C PRO A 24 -12.07 1.53 12.47
N GLY A 25 -12.53 2.61 13.12
CA GLY A 25 -13.96 2.93 13.26
C GLY A 25 -14.59 3.57 12.03
N ALA A 26 -13.80 4.00 11.05
CA ALA A 26 -14.31 4.54 9.80
C ALA A 26 -14.78 3.41 8.85
N PRO A 27 -15.72 3.70 7.92
CA PRO A 27 -16.11 2.75 6.89
C PRO A 27 -14.92 2.28 6.06
N ALA A 28 -14.92 1.01 5.65
CA ALA A 28 -13.90 0.50 4.73
C ALA A 28 -13.91 1.31 3.42
N GLY A 29 -12.72 1.64 2.91
CA GLY A 29 -12.55 2.60 1.83
C GLY A 29 -12.30 4.04 2.31
N SER A 30 -12.40 4.31 3.61
CA SER A 30 -12.17 5.62 4.23
C SER A 30 -11.43 5.54 5.56
N ARG A 31 -10.66 4.46 5.79
CA ARG A 31 -9.90 4.28 7.04
C ARG A 31 -8.56 5.02 7.02
N SER A 32 -7.90 5.14 5.87
CA SER A 32 -6.61 5.80 5.70
C SER A 32 -6.67 7.29 6.05
N GLU A 33 -5.91 7.73 7.06
CA GLU A 33 -5.86 9.13 7.49
C GLU A 33 -4.60 9.85 7.00
N SER A 34 -3.44 9.19 7.08
CA SER A 34 -2.18 9.78 6.61
C SER A 34 -1.11 8.73 6.33
N ILE A 35 -0.20 9.09 5.43
CA ILE A 35 1.01 8.35 5.12
C ILE A 35 2.17 9.33 5.18
N SER A 36 3.22 8.97 5.91
CA SER A 36 4.46 9.75 6.00
C SER A 36 5.64 8.86 5.65
N LYS A 37 6.64 9.42 4.96
CA LYS A 37 7.94 8.77 4.76
C LYS A 37 8.67 8.64 6.08
N THR A 38 9.73 7.84 6.11
CA THR A 38 10.59 7.64 7.30
C THR A 38 11.23 8.93 7.82
N ASP A 39 11.43 9.93 6.95
CA ASP A 39 11.96 11.25 7.32
C ASP A 39 10.88 12.23 7.85
N GLY A 40 9.63 11.77 7.98
CA GLY A 40 8.48 12.55 8.42
C GLY A 40 7.79 13.33 7.30
N THR A 41 8.33 13.34 6.07
CA THR A 41 7.69 14.03 4.93
C THR A 41 6.33 13.39 4.62
N PRO A 42 5.24 14.16 4.59
CA PRO A 42 3.92 13.61 4.25
C PRO A 42 3.86 13.20 2.78
N VAL A 43 3.12 12.12 2.51
CA VAL A 43 2.69 11.76 1.18
C VAL A 43 1.39 12.51 0.89
N ASP A 44 1.38 13.32 -0.16
CA ASP A 44 0.14 13.93 -0.64
C ASP A 44 -0.73 12.86 -1.30
N MET A 45 -1.79 12.45 -0.61
CA MET A 45 -2.72 11.43 -1.08
C MET A 45 -3.68 11.94 -2.18
N ARG A 46 -3.70 13.26 -2.45
CA ARG A 46 -4.49 13.86 -3.53
C ARG A 46 -3.71 13.94 -4.85
N ASP A 47 -2.39 13.78 -4.80
CA ASP A 47 -1.54 13.73 -5.97
C ASP A 47 -1.68 12.36 -6.67
N THR A 48 -2.41 12.34 -7.77
CA THR A 48 -2.68 11.14 -8.56
C THR A 48 -1.64 10.87 -9.66
N VAL A 49 -0.64 11.75 -9.83
CA VAL A 49 0.35 11.66 -10.91
C VAL A 49 1.69 11.16 -10.38
N LYS A 50 1.97 11.40 -9.09
CA LYS A 50 3.21 10.98 -8.45
C LYS A 50 3.33 9.47 -8.31
N THR A 51 4.44 8.94 -8.81
CA THR A 51 4.75 7.50 -8.79
C THR A 51 5.74 7.19 -7.67
N TYR A 52 5.52 6.05 -7.00
CA TYR A 52 6.40 5.53 -5.96
C TYR A 52 6.95 4.17 -6.36
N ARG A 53 8.21 3.90 -6.00
CA ARG A 53 8.78 2.56 -6.09
C ARG A 53 8.41 1.80 -4.82
N VAL A 54 7.76 0.65 -5.00
CA VAL A 54 7.33 -0.22 -3.90
C VAL A 54 7.92 -1.61 -4.16
N ALA A 55 8.53 -2.18 -3.14
CA ALA A 55 8.95 -3.57 -3.14
C ALA A 55 7.81 -4.41 -2.56
N ALA A 56 7.27 -5.35 -3.33
CA ALA A 56 6.24 -6.29 -2.92
C ALA A 56 6.53 -7.68 -3.46
N ILE A 57 6.02 -8.72 -2.81
CA ILE A 57 6.11 -10.10 -3.33
C ILE A 57 5.10 -10.32 -4.46
N ASN A 58 5.42 -11.26 -5.36
CA ASN A 58 4.60 -11.55 -6.55
C ASN A 58 3.15 -11.94 -6.20
N PHE A 59 2.91 -12.61 -5.06
CA PHE A 59 1.56 -12.96 -4.63
C PHE A 59 0.68 -11.73 -4.43
N VAL A 60 1.18 -10.71 -3.73
CA VAL A 60 0.46 -9.44 -3.51
C VAL A 60 0.35 -8.65 -4.81
N ALA A 61 1.42 -8.60 -5.62
CA ALA A 61 1.41 -7.92 -6.92
C ALA A 61 0.40 -8.53 -7.91
N ALA A 62 0.12 -9.83 -7.81
CA ALA A 62 -0.93 -10.51 -8.55
C ALA A 62 -2.35 -10.31 -7.94
N GLY A 63 -2.46 -9.56 -6.84
CA GLY A 63 -3.70 -9.27 -6.12
C GLY A 63 -4.16 -10.38 -5.17
N GLY A 64 -3.23 -11.18 -4.64
CA GLY A 64 -3.47 -12.05 -3.50
C GLY A 64 -4.01 -11.26 -2.29
N ASP A 65 -4.67 -11.95 -1.35
CA ASP A 65 -5.28 -11.36 -0.15
C ASP A 65 -6.23 -10.18 -0.37
N GLY A 66 -6.78 -10.04 -1.59
CA GLY A 66 -7.70 -8.96 -1.93
C GLY A 66 -7.03 -7.63 -2.26
N PHE A 67 -5.71 -7.62 -2.55
CA PHE A 67 -4.99 -6.44 -3.04
C PHE A 67 -5.30 -6.15 -4.52
N ASP A 68 -6.58 -6.05 -4.86
CA ASP A 68 -7.05 -5.88 -6.23
C ASP A 68 -6.59 -4.57 -6.89
N VAL A 69 -6.16 -3.58 -6.10
CA VAL A 69 -5.54 -2.36 -6.64
C VAL A 69 -4.36 -2.69 -7.57
N CYS A 70 -3.60 -3.75 -7.28
CA CYS A 70 -2.46 -4.15 -8.09
C CYS A 70 -2.89 -4.66 -9.48
N LYS A 71 -4.13 -5.10 -9.65
CA LYS A 71 -4.67 -5.50 -10.95
C LYS A 71 -5.19 -4.33 -11.78
N THR A 72 -5.50 -3.20 -11.13
CA THR A 72 -6.16 -2.05 -11.77
C THR A 72 -5.22 -0.89 -12.03
N VAL A 73 -4.13 -0.77 -11.27
CA VAL A 73 -3.12 0.28 -11.48
C VAL A 73 -2.08 -0.16 -12.51
N VAL A 74 -1.59 0.80 -13.28
CA VAL A 74 -0.45 0.58 -14.17
C VAL A 74 0.82 0.61 -13.34
N PHE A 75 1.58 -0.49 -13.33
CA PHE A 75 2.91 -0.54 -12.74
C PHE A 75 3.88 -1.30 -13.67
N SER A 76 5.17 -1.12 -13.45
CA SER A 76 6.23 -1.85 -14.15
C SER A 76 7.04 -2.66 -13.15
N ASP A 77 7.15 -3.97 -13.37
CA ASP A 77 7.98 -4.85 -12.56
C ASP A 77 9.46 -4.57 -12.87
N THR A 78 10.22 -4.21 -11.84
CA THR A 78 11.66 -3.89 -11.98
C THR A 78 12.53 -5.14 -12.20
N HIS A 79 11.98 -6.34 -12.01
CA HIS A 79 12.66 -7.63 -12.03
C HIS A 79 13.81 -7.75 -11.01
N ILE A 80 13.84 -6.87 -10.01
CA ILE A 80 14.77 -6.93 -8.89
C ILE A 80 14.22 -7.95 -7.88
N LEU A 81 14.98 -9.02 -7.64
CA LEU A 81 14.58 -10.06 -6.70
C LEU A 81 14.55 -9.52 -5.27
N LEU A 82 13.41 -9.68 -4.61
CA LEU A 82 13.28 -9.41 -3.18
C LEU A 82 13.78 -10.64 -2.39
N ARG A 83 14.87 -10.48 -1.66
CA ARG A 83 15.32 -11.47 -0.68
C ARG A 83 14.79 -11.07 0.69
N MET A 84 13.84 -11.83 1.21
CA MET A 84 13.41 -11.69 2.60
C MET A 84 14.32 -12.58 3.47
N LEU A 85 14.91 -11.98 4.51
CA LEU A 85 15.79 -12.64 5.48
C LEU A 85 14.98 -13.11 6.69
#